data_AF-A0A397XSI5-F1
#
_entry.id   AF-A0A397XSI5-F1
#
_cell.length_a   1.000
_cell.length_b   1.000
_cell.length_c   1.000
_cell.angle_alpha   90.00
_cell.angle_beta   90.00
_cell.angle_gamma   90.00
#
_symmetry.space_group_name_H-M   'P 1'
#
loop_
_entity.id
_entity.type
_entity.pdbx_description
1 polymer ?
#
loop_
_entity_poly.entity_id
_entity_poly.type
_entity_poly.pdbx_seq_one_letter_code
_entity_poly.pdbx_strand_id
1 'polypeptide(L)'
;MDSNHTILFVAFLILCLTVNGVTGYATVTGTVFCDQCKDGEKSLFDFPVSGIKVSVTCLDENGQVYMSREETTNWLGGYVMRFDGTPDLSNCYAQVSDNGAQQGSSSSCSIASGPAQKLKLLFSFFGIETFVVDALLAQPVQPMSSCPKPPPAPVMPPPQVPVMPPPQVKLPPLPPIAQVPVLPSPKAPAMSPPPDTSPPQFKLPPLPPIPPVPFVEPSACCHKLWIRPEYRCYWKVIGPDTKVAVAFGLVAGRRYGTDMTVGEALKGRGEAYKTLLREATTALLNSYNSLGFPYNSVAVITYTNMALLRNSQHDVLMTAIRFIKANSGTCKFTDCK
;
A
#
# COMPACT_ATOMS: atom_id res chain seq x y z
N MET A 1 56.09 -25.30 19.14
CA MET A 1 54.78 -25.87 18.78
C MET A 1 55.02 -26.81 17.63
N ASP A 2 54.87 -28.11 17.89
CA ASP A 2 55.22 -29.18 16.95
C ASP A 2 54.28 -29.19 15.74
N SER A 3 54.80 -29.57 14.57
CA SER A 3 54.06 -29.60 13.29
C SER A 3 52.73 -30.35 13.38
N ASN A 4 52.67 -31.41 14.20
CA ASN A 4 51.45 -32.17 14.45
C ASN A 4 50.37 -31.37 15.22
N HIS A 5 50.76 -30.46 16.11
CA HIS A 5 49.81 -29.58 16.81
C HIS A 5 49.25 -28.51 15.89
N THR A 6 50.04 -28.00 14.94
CA THR A 6 49.55 -27.05 13.94
C THR A 6 48.56 -27.72 13.00
N ILE A 7 48.82 -28.95 12.55
CA ILE A 7 47.90 -29.71 11.68
C ILE A 7 46.59 -30.04 12.41
N LEU A 8 46.67 -30.50 13.67
CA LEU A 8 45.47 -30.77 14.48
C LEU A 8 44.65 -29.51 14.74
N PHE A 9 45.31 -28.37 14.99
CA PHE A 9 44.61 -27.10 15.21
C PHE A 9 43.93 -26.59 13.94
N VAL A 10 44.60 -26.71 12.78
CA VAL A 10 43.99 -26.37 11.48
C VAL A 10 42.85 -27.31 11.13
N ALA A 11 43.00 -28.62 11.34
CA ALA A 11 41.94 -29.59 11.13
C ALA A 11 40.74 -29.34 12.05
N PHE A 12 40.98 -28.99 13.31
CA PHE A 12 39.94 -28.63 14.26
C PHE A 12 39.22 -27.34 13.86
N LEU A 13 39.94 -26.32 13.38
CA LEU A 13 39.34 -25.09 12.85
C LEU A 13 38.48 -25.36 11.61
N ILE A 14 38.94 -26.19 10.69
CA ILE A 14 38.17 -26.60 9.51
C ILE A 14 36.92 -27.38 9.94
N LEU A 15 37.06 -28.30 10.90
CA LEU A 15 35.92 -29.06 11.43
C LEU A 15 34.90 -28.12 12.10
N CYS A 16 35.33 -27.19 12.95
CA CYS A 16 34.48 -26.19 13.58
C CYS A 16 33.78 -25.26 12.58
N LEU A 17 34.43 -24.90 11.47
CA LEU A 17 33.80 -24.16 10.37
C LEU A 17 32.75 -25.00 9.62
N THR A 18 32.89 -26.32 9.58
CA THR A 18 31.89 -27.22 8.96
C THR A 18 30.70 -27.57 9.86
N VAL A 19 30.82 -27.44 11.20
CA VAL A 19 29.69 -27.72 12.12
C VAL A 19 28.69 -26.55 12.15
N ASN A 20 29.15 -25.33 11.91
CA ASN A 20 28.28 -24.16 11.73
C ASN A 20 27.94 -24.01 10.25
N GLY A 21 27.17 -24.95 9.70
CA GLY A 21 26.62 -24.81 8.36
C GLY A 21 25.97 -23.44 8.21
N VAL A 22 26.41 -22.66 7.22
CA VAL A 22 25.73 -21.41 6.86
C VAL A 22 24.31 -21.81 6.47
N THR A 23 23.36 -21.61 7.38
CA THR A 23 21.95 -21.83 7.09
C THR A 23 21.56 -20.80 6.06
N GLY A 24 21.46 -21.26 4.81
CA GLY A 24 20.97 -20.47 3.70
C GLY A 24 19.59 -19.89 3.98
N TYR A 25 19.21 -18.86 3.25
CA TYR A 25 17.87 -18.27 3.35
C TYR A 25 17.45 -17.66 2.01
N ALA A 26 16.16 -17.77 1.70
CA ALA A 26 15.56 -17.05 0.59
C ALA A 26 14.80 -15.83 1.12
N THR A 27 14.86 -14.72 0.38
CA THR A 27 14.01 -13.55 0.65
C THR A 27 13.14 -13.20 -0.53
N VAL A 28 11.93 -12.72 -0.25
CA VAL A 28 11.00 -12.23 -1.26
C VAL A 28 10.67 -10.79 -0.92
N THR A 29 10.95 -9.87 -1.84
CA THR A 29 10.73 -8.44 -1.64
C THR A 29 9.89 -7.85 -2.75
N GLY A 30 9.02 -6.90 -2.40
CA GLY A 30 8.21 -6.17 -3.36
C GLY A 30 7.60 -4.92 -2.74
N THR A 31 6.77 -4.22 -3.53
CA THR A 31 6.05 -3.02 -3.09
C THR A 31 4.59 -3.11 -3.51
N VAL A 32 3.68 -2.69 -2.64
CA VAL A 32 2.25 -2.53 -2.93
C VAL A 32 1.94 -1.06 -3.21
N PHE A 33 1.27 -0.78 -4.31
CA PHE A 33 0.80 0.54 -4.71
C PHE A 33 -0.72 0.64 -4.65
N CYS A 34 -1.21 1.84 -4.34
CA CYS A 34 -2.62 2.19 -4.39
C CYS A 34 -2.98 2.58 -5.83
N ASP A 35 -3.64 1.70 -6.56
CA ASP A 35 -4.30 2.02 -7.82
C ASP A 35 -5.57 2.82 -7.52
N GLN A 36 -5.40 4.14 -7.48
CA GLN A 36 -6.47 5.07 -7.12
C GLN A 36 -7.53 5.20 -8.21
N CYS A 37 -7.22 4.81 -9.44
CA CYS A 37 -8.11 4.93 -10.59
C CYS A 37 -8.78 3.61 -10.98
N LYS A 38 -8.42 2.51 -10.32
CA LYS A 38 -8.91 1.17 -10.60
C LYS A 38 -8.68 0.79 -12.06
N ASP A 39 -7.57 1.24 -12.63
CA ASP A 39 -7.19 0.97 -14.02
C ASP A 39 -6.34 -0.30 -14.16
N GLY A 40 -5.90 -0.89 -13.04
CA GLY A 40 -5.15 -2.14 -13.00
C GLY A 40 -3.67 -1.97 -13.37
N GLU A 41 -3.18 -0.74 -13.50
CA GLU A 41 -1.78 -0.45 -13.80
C GLU A 41 -1.17 0.46 -12.74
N LYS A 42 0.16 0.40 -12.61
CA LYS A 42 0.87 1.37 -11.77
C LYS A 42 0.91 2.72 -12.51
N SER A 43 0.06 3.65 -12.10
CA SER A 43 -0.08 4.97 -12.67
C SER A 43 0.80 6.03 -11.97
N LEU A 44 0.85 7.24 -12.53
CA LEU A 44 1.55 8.39 -11.93
C LEU A 44 0.92 8.83 -10.59
N PHE A 45 -0.36 8.52 -10.37
CA PHE A 45 -1.09 8.88 -9.16
C PHE A 45 -0.93 7.84 -8.06
N ASP A 46 -0.37 6.67 -8.38
CA ASP A 46 -0.32 5.58 -7.44
C ASP A 46 0.80 5.78 -6.43
N PHE A 47 0.47 5.56 -5.16
CA PHE A 47 1.40 5.74 -4.06
C PHE A 47 1.58 4.42 -3.31
N PRO A 48 2.76 4.18 -2.72
CA PRO A 48 2.98 2.99 -1.92
C PRO A 48 2.08 2.96 -0.68
N VAL A 49 1.51 1.80 -0.36
CA VAL A 49 0.54 1.66 0.75
C VAL A 49 1.11 0.86 1.90
N SER A 50 1.09 1.45 3.09
CA SER A 50 1.48 0.82 4.35
C SER A 50 0.34 0.02 4.98
N GLY A 51 0.67 -1.04 5.72
CA GLY A 51 -0.31 -1.78 6.53
C GLY A 51 -1.13 -2.81 5.74
N ILE A 52 -0.75 -3.12 4.50
CA ILE A 52 -1.41 -4.10 3.65
C ILE A 52 -0.76 -5.47 3.84
N LYS A 53 -1.58 -6.50 4.04
CA LYS A 53 -1.06 -7.86 4.06
C LYS A 53 -0.80 -8.34 2.65
N VAL A 54 0.37 -8.90 2.45
CA VAL A 54 0.78 -9.58 1.23
C VAL A 54 0.98 -11.04 1.59
N SER A 55 0.46 -11.94 0.76
CA SER A 55 0.71 -13.37 0.86
C SER A 55 1.62 -13.81 -0.28
N VAL A 56 2.60 -14.64 0.04
CA VAL A 56 3.35 -15.44 -0.93
C VAL A 56 2.89 -16.87 -0.80
N THR A 57 2.40 -17.44 -1.90
CA THR A 57 1.81 -18.78 -1.95
C THR A 57 2.48 -19.60 -3.04
N CYS A 58 2.82 -20.84 -2.72
CA CYS A 58 3.52 -21.76 -3.60
C CYS A 58 2.66 -22.99 -3.87
N LEU A 59 2.57 -23.37 -5.14
CA LEU A 59 1.77 -24.49 -5.60
C LEU A 59 2.66 -25.67 -5.98
N ASP A 60 2.18 -26.88 -5.70
CA ASP A 60 2.78 -28.11 -6.21
C ASP A 60 2.39 -28.34 -7.69
N GLU A 61 2.90 -29.42 -8.28
CA GLU A 61 2.60 -29.80 -9.68
C GLU A 61 1.10 -30.06 -9.94
N ASN A 62 0.32 -30.35 -8.89
CA ASN A 62 -1.12 -30.60 -8.94
C ASN A 62 -1.95 -29.33 -8.65
N GLY A 63 -1.30 -28.18 -8.44
CA GLY A 63 -1.94 -26.92 -8.09
C GLY A 63 -2.40 -26.83 -6.63
N GLN A 64 -1.96 -27.72 -5.75
CA GLN A 64 -2.24 -27.66 -4.31
C GLN A 64 -1.23 -26.76 -3.61
N VAL A 65 -1.70 -25.99 -2.62
CA VAL A 65 -0.85 -25.10 -1.83
C VAL A 65 -0.03 -25.93 -0.85
N TYR A 66 1.30 -25.94 -1.00
CA TYR A 66 2.21 -26.61 -0.06
C TYR A 66 2.91 -25.64 0.90
N MET A 67 2.98 -24.35 0.53
CA MET A 67 3.58 -23.31 1.36
C MET A 67 2.86 -21.98 1.15
N SER A 68 2.57 -21.28 2.24
CA SER A 68 2.07 -19.90 2.20
C SER A 68 2.60 -19.11 3.38
N ARG A 69 2.94 -17.84 3.16
CA ARG A 69 3.43 -16.92 4.20
C ARG A 69 2.84 -15.54 3.97
N GLU A 70 2.46 -14.87 5.06
CA GLU A 70 1.96 -13.50 5.01
C GLU A 70 2.93 -12.53 5.68
N GLU A 71 2.99 -11.30 5.17
CA GLU A 71 3.78 -10.20 5.73
C GLU A 71 3.02 -8.89 5.49
N THR A 72 3.24 -7.89 6.35
CA THR A 72 2.58 -6.58 6.21
C THR A 72 3.52 -5.56 5.60
N THR A 73 3.01 -4.74 4.67
CA THR A 73 3.80 -3.67 4.07
C THR A 73 4.22 -2.63 5.10
N ASN A 74 5.47 -2.21 5.00
CA ASN A 74 6.03 -1.10 5.74
C ASN A 74 5.50 0.24 5.21
N TRP A 75 5.94 1.34 5.83
CA TRP A 75 5.51 2.70 5.50
C TRP A 75 5.87 3.15 4.06
N LEU A 76 6.84 2.49 3.40
CA LEU A 76 7.19 2.67 1.98
C LEU A 76 6.37 1.78 1.05
N GLY A 77 5.35 1.11 1.56
CA GLY A 77 4.59 0.08 0.86
C GLY A 77 5.42 -1.16 0.53
N GLY A 78 6.65 -1.25 1.01
CA GLY A 78 7.55 -2.37 0.77
C GLY A 78 7.31 -3.50 1.75
N TYR A 79 7.50 -4.74 1.33
CA TYR A 79 7.51 -5.91 2.20
C TYR A 79 8.75 -6.74 1.91
N VAL A 80 9.25 -7.44 2.94
CA VAL A 80 10.35 -8.40 2.82
C VAL A 80 9.97 -9.63 3.62
N MET A 81 9.82 -10.76 2.95
CA MET A 81 9.60 -12.05 3.58
C MET A 81 10.90 -12.83 3.61
N ARG A 82 11.16 -13.56 4.70
CA ARG A 82 12.30 -14.45 4.83
C ARG A 82 11.81 -15.89 4.95
N PHE A 83 12.44 -16.77 4.18
CA PHE A 83 12.28 -18.22 4.24
C PHE A 83 13.61 -18.83 4.66
N ASP A 84 13.57 -19.70 5.65
CA ASP A 84 14.77 -20.40 6.10
C ASP A 84 15.12 -21.54 5.13
N GLY A 85 16.41 -21.72 4.88
CA GLY A 85 16.91 -22.57 3.80
C GLY A 85 16.79 -21.94 2.42
N THR A 86 17.03 -22.73 1.38
CA THR A 86 16.82 -22.35 -0.04
C THR A 86 15.66 -23.16 -0.61
N PRO A 87 14.40 -22.91 -0.18
CA PRO A 87 13.25 -23.60 -0.76
C PRO A 87 13.09 -23.23 -2.23
N ASP A 88 12.56 -24.15 -3.04
CA ASP A 88 12.24 -23.85 -4.43
C ASP A 88 11.04 -22.89 -4.50
N LEU A 89 11.30 -21.63 -4.85
CA LEU A 89 10.28 -20.59 -4.97
C LEU A 89 9.78 -20.37 -6.42
N SER A 90 10.13 -21.24 -7.36
CA SER A 90 9.82 -21.08 -8.79
C SER A 90 8.32 -21.09 -9.11
N ASN A 91 7.54 -21.90 -8.40
CA ASN A 91 6.08 -22.03 -8.56
C ASN A 91 5.29 -21.20 -7.54
N CYS A 92 5.91 -20.15 -7.01
CA CYS A 92 5.27 -19.24 -6.08
C CYS A 92 4.74 -18.00 -6.80
N TYR A 93 3.75 -17.37 -6.19
CA TYR A 93 3.26 -16.05 -6.54
C TYR A 93 3.01 -15.23 -5.28
N ALA A 94 3.09 -13.91 -5.42
CA ALA A 94 2.73 -12.96 -4.39
C ALA A 94 1.44 -12.24 -4.78
N GLN A 95 0.58 -11.97 -3.80
CA GLN A 95 -0.66 -11.22 -3.99
C GLN A 95 -1.02 -10.45 -2.73
N VAL A 96 -1.86 -9.42 -2.87
CA VAL A 96 -2.45 -8.73 -1.72
C VAL A 96 -3.50 -9.64 -1.09
N SER A 97 -3.40 -9.87 0.22
CA SER A 97 -4.43 -10.59 0.97
C SER A 97 -5.58 -9.63 1.28
N ASP A 98 -6.80 -10.03 0.93
CA ASP A 98 -8.01 -9.26 1.27
C ASP A 98 -8.23 -9.26 2.79
N ASN A 99 -7.80 -8.19 3.45
CA ASN A 99 -8.27 -7.86 4.79
C ASN A 99 -9.49 -6.97 4.59
N GLY A 100 -10.69 -7.56 4.65
CA GLY A 100 -11.97 -6.87 4.48
C GLY A 100 -11.93 -5.43 5.03
N ALA A 101 -12.38 -4.50 4.20
CA ALA A 101 -12.28 -3.05 4.43
C ALA A 101 -12.57 -2.67 5.88
N GLN A 102 -11.61 -2.03 6.56
CA GLN A 102 -11.94 -1.29 7.78
C GLN A 102 -12.84 -0.13 7.39
N GLN A 103 -14.13 -0.32 7.64
CA GLN A 103 -15.21 0.61 7.34
C GLN A 103 -14.99 1.93 8.11
N GLY A 104 -14.38 2.92 7.48
CA GLY A 104 -14.16 4.21 8.14
C GLY A 104 -13.49 5.30 7.32
N SER A 105 -12.87 5.00 6.18
CA SER A 105 -12.27 6.04 5.35
C SER A 105 -12.42 5.70 3.87
N SER A 106 -13.10 6.58 3.11
CA SER A 106 -13.27 6.46 1.66
C SER A 106 -11.94 6.53 0.89
N SER A 107 -10.81 6.77 1.56
CA SER A 107 -9.47 6.91 0.99
C SER A 107 -8.48 5.80 1.37
N SER A 108 -8.88 4.73 2.08
CA SER A 108 -7.95 3.65 2.42
C SER A 108 -7.90 2.61 1.30
N CYS A 109 -6.81 2.62 0.52
CA CYS A 109 -6.49 1.57 -0.45
C CYS A 109 -6.20 0.25 0.27
N SER A 110 -7.25 -0.51 0.58
CA SER A 110 -7.15 -1.74 1.39
C SER A 110 -7.71 -2.99 0.72
N ILE A 111 -8.24 -2.87 -0.50
CA ILE A 111 -8.85 -3.97 -1.24
C ILE A 111 -7.79 -4.53 -2.18
N ALA A 112 -7.65 -5.85 -2.24
CA ALA A 112 -6.76 -6.48 -3.21
C ALA A 112 -7.15 -6.09 -4.64
N SER A 113 -6.16 -5.76 -5.48
CA SER A 113 -6.37 -5.44 -6.89
C SER A 113 -5.29 -6.07 -7.76
N GLY A 114 -5.63 -6.34 -9.01
CA GLY A 114 -4.72 -6.90 -9.99
C GLY A 114 -4.42 -8.40 -9.79
N PRO A 115 -3.66 -8.98 -10.74
CA PRO A 115 -3.34 -10.40 -10.71
C PRO A 115 -2.23 -10.71 -9.71
N ALA A 116 -2.20 -11.95 -9.25
CA ALA A 116 -1.06 -12.52 -8.55
C ALA A 116 0.22 -12.41 -9.41
N GLN A 117 1.32 -11.98 -8.79
CA GLN A 117 2.58 -11.74 -9.47
C GLN A 117 3.58 -12.85 -9.18
N LYS A 118 4.26 -13.33 -10.23
CA LYS A 118 5.31 -14.35 -10.09
C LYS A 118 6.56 -13.75 -9.44
N LEU A 119 7.28 -14.59 -8.69
CA LEU A 119 8.56 -14.24 -8.11
C LEU A 119 9.65 -14.32 -9.18
N LYS A 120 10.50 -13.30 -9.27
CA LYS A 120 11.65 -13.26 -10.18
C LYS A 120 12.93 -13.34 -9.37
N LEU A 121 13.75 -14.35 -9.61
CA LEU A 121 15.05 -14.46 -8.96
C LEU A 121 15.92 -13.27 -9.36
N LEU A 122 16.33 -12.46 -8.37
CA LEU A 122 17.24 -11.34 -8.55
C LEU A 122 18.69 -11.78 -8.34
N PHE A 123 18.95 -12.54 -7.29
CA PHE A 123 20.28 -13.10 -7.02
C PHE A 123 20.19 -14.45 -6.31
N SER A 124 21.16 -15.33 -6.58
CA SER A 124 21.40 -16.58 -5.85
C SER A 124 22.92 -16.75 -5.66
N PHE A 125 23.39 -16.73 -4.41
CA PHE A 125 24.82 -16.85 -4.10
C PHE A 125 25.04 -17.34 -2.66
N PHE A 126 25.95 -18.30 -2.47
CA PHE A 126 26.31 -18.88 -1.15
C PHE A 126 25.10 -19.30 -0.28
N GLY A 127 24.09 -19.94 -0.88
CA GLY A 127 22.89 -20.38 -0.17
C GLY A 127 21.95 -19.24 0.23
N ILE A 128 22.16 -18.03 -0.26
CA ILE A 128 21.25 -16.89 -0.08
C ILE A 128 20.62 -16.58 -1.42
N GLU A 129 19.29 -16.53 -1.44
CA GLU A 129 18.52 -16.18 -2.64
C GLU A 129 17.63 -14.99 -2.36
N THR A 130 17.45 -14.13 -3.36
CA THR A 130 16.48 -13.05 -3.29
C THR A 130 15.64 -13.00 -4.53
N PHE A 131 14.34 -12.96 -4.30
CA PHE A 131 13.32 -12.84 -5.31
C PHE A 131 12.67 -11.47 -5.20
N VAL A 132 12.47 -10.85 -6.34
CA VAL A 132 11.70 -9.61 -6.46
C VAL A 132 10.35 -9.91 -7.09
N VAL A 133 9.34 -9.16 -6.67
CA VAL A 133 8.00 -9.22 -7.23
C VAL A 133 7.72 -7.90 -7.95
N ASP A 134 7.05 -7.98 -9.11
CA ASP A 134 6.51 -6.78 -9.75
C ASP A 134 5.52 -6.07 -8.80
N ALA A 135 5.22 -4.80 -9.09
CA ALA A 135 4.36 -3.99 -8.23
C ALA A 135 3.00 -4.67 -8.05
N LEU A 136 2.62 -4.90 -6.78
CA LEU A 136 1.29 -5.37 -6.41
C LEU A 136 0.36 -4.17 -6.29
N LEU A 137 -0.93 -4.36 -6.58
CA LEU A 137 -1.91 -3.29 -6.54
C LEU A 137 -2.93 -3.52 -5.42
N ALA A 138 -3.27 -2.45 -4.72
CA ALA A 138 -4.43 -2.34 -3.86
C ALA A 138 -5.30 -1.22 -4.40
N GLN A 139 -6.61 -1.30 -4.22
CA GLN A 139 -7.53 -0.31 -4.75
C GLN A 139 -8.44 0.27 -3.66
N PRO A 140 -8.94 1.50 -3.84
CA PRO A 140 -9.95 2.08 -2.97
C PRO A 140 -11.35 1.51 -3.29
N VAL A 141 -12.29 1.72 -2.38
CA VAL A 141 -13.71 1.35 -2.60
C VAL A 141 -14.26 2.07 -3.84
N GLN A 142 -14.00 3.38 -3.95
CA GLN A 142 -14.37 4.21 -5.10
C GLN A 142 -13.12 4.86 -5.71
N PRO A 143 -13.02 4.93 -7.05
CA PRO A 143 -11.91 5.61 -7.71
C PRO A 143 -11.94 7.12 -7.42
N MET A 144 -10.80 7.78 -7.53
CA MET A 144 -10.76 9.24 -7.39
C MET A 144 -11.58 9.95 -8.48
N SER A 145 -12.20 11.07 -8.11
CA SER A 145 -13.05 11.86 -9.03
C SER A 145 -12.28 12.48 -10.21
N SER A 146 -10.95 12.62 -10.08
CA SER A 146 -10.05 13.15 -11.10
C SER A 146 -9.47 12.10 -12.05
N CYS A 147 -9.86 10.83 -11.91
CA CYS A 147 -9.38 9.78 -12.80
C CYS A 147 -9.87 10.01 -14.24
N PRO A 148 -9.05 9.69 -15.24
CA PRO A 148 -9.49 9.74 -16.64
C PRO A 148 -10.75 8.88 -16.75
N LYS A 149 -11.82 9.46 -17.30
CA LYS A 149 -13.01 8.65 -17.61
C LYS A 149 -12.58 7.59 -18.63
N PRO A 150 -12.93 6.31 -18.41
CA PRO A 150 -12.74 5.30 -19.42
C PRO A 150 -13.30 5.81 -20.75
N PRO A 151 -12.62 5.61 -21.88
CA PRO A 151 -13.24 5.86 -23.17
C PRO A 151 -14.57 5.09 -23.22
N PRO A 152 -15.64 5.66 -23.82
CA PRO A 152 -16.88 4.93 -24.00
C PRO A 152 -16.54 3.56 -24.61
N ALA A 153 -16.98 2.49 -23.97
CA ALA A 153 -16.82 1.15 -24.53
C ALA A 153 -17.33 1.20 -25.98
N PRO A 154 -16.60 0.61 -26.95
CA PRO A 154 -17.12 0.48 -28.30
C PRO A 154 -18.49 -0.20 -28.18
N VAL A 155 -19.54 0.50 -28.60
CA VAL A 155 -20.86 -0.10 -28.73
C VAL A 155 -20.70 -1.14 -29.84
N MET A 156 -20.35 -2.36 -29.47
CA MET A 156 -20.49 -3.49 -30.37
C MET A 156 -21.96 -3.55 -30.77
N PRO A 157 -22.28 -3.53 -32.07
CA PRO A 157 -23.63 -3.83 -32.51
C PRO A 157 -24.03 -5.18 -31.90
N PRO A 158 -25.26 -5.34 -31.39
CA PRO A 158 -25.71 -6.63 -30.91
C PRO A 158 -25.50 -7.68 -32.00
N PRO A 159 -24.98 -8.88 -31.66
CA PRO A 159 -24.86 -9.95 -32.63
C PRO A 159 -26.24 -10.19 -33.25
N GLN A 160 -26.33 -10.07 -34.58
CA GLN A 160 -27.52 -10.48 -35.31
C GLN A 160 -27.65 -11.99 -35.15
N VAL A 161 -28.43 -12.42 -34.16
CA VAL A 161 -28.81 -13.82 -33.99
C VAL A 161 -29.75 -14.16 -35.15
N PRO A 162 -29.46 -15.18 -35.98
CA PRO A 162 -30.42 -15.65 -36.98
C PRO A 162 -31.68 -16.14 -36.27
N VAL A 163 -32.82 -15.54 -36.58
CA VAL A 163 -34.13 -15.97 -36.11
C VAL A 163 -34.44 -17.33 -36.74
N MET A 164 -34.28 -18.41 -35.98
CA MET A 164 -34.89 -19.70 -36.31
C MET A 164 -36.34 -19.72 -35.80
N PRO A 165 -37.31 -20.18 -36.61
CA PRO A 165 -38.71 -20.26 -36.20
C PRO A 165 -38.93 -21.41 -35.19
N PRO A 166 -39.78 -21.23 -34.16
CA PRO A 166 -40.06 -22.28 -33.20
C PRO A 166 -40.94 -23.39 -33.80
N PRO A 167 -40.66 -24.68 -33.52
CA PRO A 167 -41.55 -25.77 -33.92
C PRO A 167 -42.83 -25.78 -33.08
N GLN A 168 -43.98 -25.86 -33.76
CA GLN A 168 -45.30 -26.00 -33.17
C GLN A 168 -45.48 -27.39 -32.56
N VAL A 169 -45.70 -27.46 -31.25
CA VAL A 169 -46.24 -28.67 -30.59
C VAL A 169 -47.58 -28.30 -29.95
N LYS A 170 -48.66 -28.88 -30.49
CA LYS A 170 -50.03 -28.75 -29.99
C LYS A 170 -50.20 -29.61 -28.74
N LEU A 171 -50.60 -29.02 -27.61
CA LEU A 171 -51.14 -29.76 -26.46
C LEU A 171 -52.68 -29.62 -26.39
N PRO A 172 -53.41 -30.68 -26.00
CA PRO A 172 -54.88 -30.71 -25.94
C PRO A 172 -55.46 -29.98 -24.71
N PRO A 173 -56.75 -29.62 -24.71
CA PRO A 173 -57.36 -28.77 -23.69
C PRO A 173 -57.65 -29.52 -22.38
N LEU A 174 -57.35 -28.88 -21.24
CA LEU A 174 -57.68 -29.37 -19.91
C LEU A 174 -59.15 -29.07 -19.53
N PRO A 175 -59.85 -29.99 -18.83
CA PRO A 175 -61.21 -29.80 -18.36
C PRO A 175 -61.27 -28.97 -17.04
N PRO A 176 -62.45 -28.42 -16.68
CA PRO A 176 -62.61 -27.57 -15.51
C PRO A 176 -62.66 -28.38 -14.21
N ILE A 177 -61.78 -28.07 -13.26
CA ILE A 177 -61.77 -28.69 -11.93
C ILE A 177 -62.75 -27.93 -11.01
N ALA A 178 -63.66 -28.71 -10.43
CA ALA A 178 -64.68 -28.28 -9.48
C ALA A 178 -64.08 -27.74 -8.17
N GLN A 179 -64.74 -26.73 -7.61
CA GLN A 179 -64.39 -26.12 -6.33
C GLN A 179 -64.67 -27.08 -5.17
N VAL A 180 -63.65 -27.34 -4.33
CA VAL A 180 -63.78 -28.13 -3.09
C VAL A 180 -63.85 -27.16 -1.89
N PRO A 181 -64.66 -27.43 -0.85
CA PRO A 181 -64.89 -26.51 0.26
C PRO A 181 -63.68 -26.31 1.17
N VAL A 182 -63.52 -25.06 1.65
CA VAL A 182 -62.47 -24.61 2.56
C VAL A 182 -62.66 -25.23 3.95
N LEU A 183 -61.63 -25.94 4.44
CA LEU A 183 -61.52 -26.37 5.84
C LEU A 183 -60.81 -25.27 6.66
N PRO A 184 -61.19 -25.00 7.93
CA PRO A 184 -60.53 -23.96 8.72
C PRO A 184 -59.14 -24.39 9.18
N SER A 185 -58.16 -23.49 9.05
CA SER A 185 -56.80 -23.70 9.56
C SER A 185 -56.74 -23.69 11.09
N PRO A 186 -55.83 -24.47 11.71
CA PRO A 186 -55.63 -24.45 13.16
C PRO A 186 -54.96 -23.14 13.61
N LYS A 187 -55.47 -22.56 14.72
CA LYS A 187 -54.87 -21.40 15.39
C LYS A 187 -53.46 -21.74 15.89
N ALA A 188 -52.46 -21.01 15.41
CA ALA A 188 -51.13 -20.97 16.02
C ALA A 188 -51.18 -20.19 17.36
N PRO A 189 -50.36 -20.56 18.37
CA PRO A 189 -50.28 -19.83 19.63
C PRO A 189 -49.62 -18.46 19.44
N ALA A 190 -50.19 -17.44 20.06
CA ALA A 190 -49.65 -16.10 20.09
C ALA A 190 -48.33 -16.06 20.89
N MET A 191 -47.20 -15.85 20.21
CA MET A 191 -46.00 -15.32 20.86
C MET A 191 -46.16 -13.81 21.03
N SER A 192 -46.03 -13.37 22.28
CA SER A 192 -46.02 -11.96 22.67
C SER A 192 -44.83 -11.23 22.01
N PRO A 193 -44.99 -10.00 21.52
CA PRO A 193 -43.87 -9.20 21.04
C PRO A 193 -42.96 -8.78 22.21
N PRO A 194 -41.63 -8.76 22.03
CA PRO A 194 -40.74 -8.16 23.02
C PRO A 194 -40.93 -6.64 23.08
N PRO A 195 -40.63 -6.00 24.22
CA PRO A 195 -40.83 -4.56 24.40
C PRO A 195 -39.89 -3.75 23.51
N ASP A 196 -40.47 -2.73 22.85
CA ASP A 196 -39.78 -1.68 22.12
C ASP A 196 -38.72 -1.03 23.02
N THR A 197 -37.45 -1.38 22.75
CA THR A 197 -36.32 -0.64 23.30
C THR A 197 -35.73 0.16 22.15
N SER A 198 -36.07 1.45 22.10
CA SER A 198 -35.49 2.39 21.15
C SER A 198 -33.96 2.40 21.32
N PRO A 199 -33.15 2.18 20.28
CA PRO A 199 -31.70 2.27 20.42
C PRO A 199 -31.33 3.73 20.75
N PRO A 200 -30.33 3.96 21.62
CA PRO A 200 -29.89 5.30 21.95
C PRO A 200 -29.44 6.01 20.66
N GLN A 201 -29.98 7.20 20.41
CA GLN A 201 -29.50 8.09 19.36
C GLN A 201 -28.04 8.46 19.69
N PHE A 202 -27.11 7.73 19.10
CA PHE A 202 -25.73 8.18 18.97
C PHE A 202 -25.75 9.43 18.10
N LYS A 203 -25.62 10.60 18.73
CA LYS A 203 -25.27 11.83 18.02
C LYS A 203 -23.88 11.60 17.43
N LEU A 204 -23.82 11.40 16.11
CA LEU A 204 -22.56 11.37 15.38
C LEU A 204 -21.79 12.67 15.71
N PRO A 205 -20.52 12.58 16.15
CA PRO A 205 -19.68 13.76 16.25
C PRO A 205 -19.61 14.45 14.88
N PRO A 206 -19.47 15.79 14.83
CA PRO A 206 -19.34 16.51 13.58
C PRO A 206 -18.24 15.87 12.72
N LEU A 207 -18.57 15.55 11.47
CA LEU A 207 -17.60 15.03 10.50
C LEU A 207 -16.41 15.98 10.43
N PRO A 208 -15.17 15.48 10.51
CA PRO A 208 -14.00 16.32 10.29
C PRO A 208 -14.09 16.95 8.89
N PRO A 209 -13.69 18.23 8.75
CA PRO A 209 -13.78 18.93 7.47
C PRO A 209 -13.06 18.15 6.37
N ILE A 210 -13.73 18.03 5.22
CA ILE A 210 -13.22 17.35 4.04
C ILE A 210 -11.88 17.99 3.67
N PRO A 211 -10.78 17.21 3.58
CA PRO A 211 -9.49 17.78 3.22
C PRO A 211 -9.57 18.35 1.79
N PRO A 212 -9.03 19.54 1.54
CA PRO A 212 -9.07 20.15 0.22
C PRO A 212 -8.44 19.22 -0.82
N VAL A 213 -9.04 19.11 -2.00
CA VAL A 213 -8.48 18.32 -3.12
C VAL A 213 -7.05 18.76 -3.43
N PRO A 214 -6.14 17.85 -3.81
CA PRO A 214 -4.81 18.23 -4.28
C PRO A 214 -4.90 19.26 -5.40
N PHE A 215 -3.98 20.23 -5.41
CA PHE A 215 -3.90 21.24 -6.44
C PHE A 215 -3.48 20.60 -7.77
N VAL A 216 -4.34 20.72 -8.78
CA VAL A 216 -4.02 20.34 -10.18
C VAL A 216 -2.94 21.27 -10.74
N GLU A 217 -2.98 22.55 -10.37
CA GLU A 217 -1.93 23.50 -10.68
C GLU A 217 -0.72 23.38 -9.72
N PRO A 218 0.50 23.72 -10.16
CA PRO A 218 1.68 23.68 -9.31
C PRO A 218 1.53 24.59 -8.09
N SER A 219 1.62 24.00 -6.90
CA SER A 219 1.72 24.71 -5.62
C SER A 219 2.94 24.20 -4.87
N ALA A 220 3.80 25.11 -4.45
CA ALA A 220 4.99 24.80 -3.67
C ALA A 220 5.06 25.76 -2.48
N CYS A 221 4.66 25.28 -1.31
CA CYS A 221 4.65 26.07 -0.09
C CYS A 221 5.96 25.86 0.66
N CYS A 222 6.62 26.96 1.06
CA CYS A 222 7.83 26.88 1.84
C CYS A 222 7.53 26.39 3.27
N HIS A 223 8.56 25.90 3.96
CA HIS A 223 8.42 25.30 5.29
C HIS A 223 7.72 26.21 6.32
N LYS A 224 7.86 27.54 6.19
CA LYS A 224 7.24 28.52 7.10
C LYS A 224 5.72 28.51 7.02
N LEU A 225 5.17 28.26 5.83
CA LEU A 225 3.72 28.18 5.63
C LEU A 225 3.18 26.88 6.20
N TRP A 226 3.89 25.76 6.05
CA TRP A 226 3.47 24.48 6.63
C TRP A 226 3.37 24.47 8.17
N ILE A 227 4.15 25.31 8.85
CA ILE A 227 4.15 25.44 10.32
C ILE A 227 2.95 26.25 10.83
N ARG A 228 2.30 27.04 9.96
CA ARG A 228 1.21 27.93 10.37
C ARG A 228 -0.03 27.14 10.77
N PRO A 229 -0.64 27.44 11.94
CA PRO A 229 -1.83 26.73 12.40
C PRO A 229 -3.02 26.95 11.46
N GLU A 230 -3.09 28.10 10.77
CA GLU A 230 -4.15 28.44 9.83
C GLU A 230 -4.18 27.50 8.61
N TYR A 231 -3.09 26.76 8.34
CA TYR A 231 -2.97 25.83 7.20
C TYR A 231 -2.91 24.36 7.64
N ARG A 232 -3.33 24.05 8.87
CA ARG A 232 -3.22 22.69 9.42
C ARG A 232 -4.05 21.65 8.64
N CYS A 233 -5.13 22.03 7.98
CA CYS A 233 -5.97 21.13 7.18
C CYS A 233 -5.27 20.55 5.93
N TYR A 234 -4.15 21.12 5.48
CA TYR A 234 -3.38 20.59 4.36
C TYR A 234 -2.45 19.41 4.75
N TRP A 235 -2.32 19.13 6.04
CA TRP A 235 -1.63 17.94 6.56
C TRP A 235 -2.54 16.71 6.39
N LYS A 236 -2.36 15.99 5.28
CA LYS A 236 -3.22 14.86 4.89
C LYS A 236 -2.66 13.50 5.30
N VAL A 237 -1.64 13.04 4.56
CA VAL A 237 -1.06 11.68 4.68
C VAL A 237 -0.21 11.53 5.94
N ILE A 238 0.44 12.62 6.34
CA ILE A 238 1.26 12.72 7.55
C ILE A 238 0.83 13.95 8.32
N GLY A 239 0.93 13.89 9.65
CA GLY A 239 0.63 14.99 10.57
C GLY A 239 1.89 15.52 11.25
N PRO A 240 1.82 16.66 11.95
CA PRO A 240 2.98 17.26 12.63
C PRO A 240 3.68 16.30 13.60
N ASP A 241 2.93 15.41 14.24
CA ASP A 241 3.43 14.46 15.24
C ASP A 241 3.97 13.15 14.62
N THR A 242 3.81 12.97 13.31
CA THR A 242 4.36 11.80 12.59
C THR A 242 5.87 11.76 12.77
N LYS A 243 6.41 10.60 13.17
CA LYS A 243 7.86 10.43 13.35
C LYS A 243 8.59 10.46 12.01
N VAL A 244 9.77 11.07 11.98
CA VAL A 244 10.65 11.07 10.80
C VAL A 244 11.02 9.66 10.37
N ALA A 245 11.25 8.76 11.33
CA ALA A 245 11.47 7.34 11.05
C ALA A 245 10.27 6.66 10.36
N VAL A 246 9.05 7.17 10.57
CA VAL A 246 7.82 6.68 9.92
C VAL A 246 7.61 7.34 8.56
N ALA A 247 7.94 8.63 8.41
CA ALA A 247 7.72 9.37 7.15
C ALA A 247 8.86 9.21 6.13
N PHE A 248 10.09 8.91 6.58
CA PHE A 248 11.28 8.78 5.75
C PHE A 248 12.04 7.47 5.96
N GLY A 249 11.69 6.68 6.99
CA GLY A 249 12.18 5.32 7.18
C GLY A 249 13.40 5.17 8.04
N LEU A 250 13.90 3.93 8.08
CA LEU A 250 14.97 3.50 8.97
C LEU A 250 16.27 4.27 8.76
N VAL A 251 16.61 4.63 7.52
CA VAL A 251 17.83 5.41 7.23
C VAL A 251 17.72 6.80 7.87
N ALA A 252 16.61 7.51 7.66
CA ALA A 252 16.35 8.79 8.30
C ALA A 252 16.23 8.65 9.83
N GLY A 253 15.54 7.62 10.33
CA GLY A 253 15.41 7.34 11.76
C GLY A 253 16.75 7.12 12.44
N ARG A 254 17.68 6.38 11.82
CA ARG A 254 19.05 6.20 12.33
C ARG A 254 19.83 7.52 12.37
N ARG A 255 19.59 8.42 11.42
CA ARG A 255 20.31 9.70 11.36
C ARG A 255 19.77 10.73 12.34
N TYR A 256 18.45 10.84 12.45
CA TYR A 256 17.78 11.93 13.17
C TYR A 256 17.19 11.50 14.52
N GLY A 257 17.24 10.22 14.85
CA GLY A 257 16.57 9.64 16.01
C GLY A 257 15.16 9.15 15.67
N THR A 258 14.65 8.24 16.49
CA THR A 258 13.30 7.65 16.35
C THR A 258 12.20 8.59 16.85
N ASP A 259 12.53 9.51 17.75
CA ASP A 259 11.57 10.39 18.40
C ASP A 259 11.32 11.70 17.65
N MET A 260 12.23 12.10 16.76
CA MET A 260 12.10 13.30 15.92
C MET A 260 10.81 13.25 15.11
N THR A 261 9.98 14.29 15.23
CA THR A 261 8.75 14.45 14.47
C THR A 261 8.97 15.26 13.19
N VAL A 262 8.07 15.12 12.22
CA VAL A 262 8.08 15.95 11.01
C VAL A 262 7.76 17.42 11.31
N GLY A 263 6.99 17.71 12.36
CA GLY A 263 6.75 19.07 12.84
C GLY A 263 8.02 19.73 13.41
N GLU A 264 8.82 18.98 14.16
CA GLU A 264 10.14 19.44 14.63
C GLU A 264 11.13 19.59 13.47
N ALA A 265 11.13 18.65 12.52
CA ALA A 265 11.93 18.72 11.30
C ALA A 265 11.76 20.05 10.55
N LEU A 266 10.52 20.54 10.40
CA LEU A 266 10.23 21.81 9.73
C LEU A 266 10.87 23.03 10.42
N LYS A 267 11.19 22.93 11.71
CA LYS A 267 11.81 24.00 12.50
C LYS A 267 13.35 23.94 12.48
N GLY A 268 13.96 22.88 11.96
CA GLY A 268 15.41 22.70 11.94
C GLY A 268 16.13 23.85 11.24
N ARG A 269 17.27 24.32 11.76
CA ARG A 269 18.09 25.40 11.16
C ARG A 269 19.57 25.16 11.35
N GLY A 270 20.40 25.89 10.61
CA GLY A 270 21.83 26.10 10.88
C GLY A 270 22.78 24.96 10.50
N GLU A 271 22.29 23.75 10.22
CA GLU A 271 23.13 22.58 9.90
C GLU A 271 22.66 21.87 8.62
N ALA A 272 23.59 21.24 7.89
CA ALA A 272 23.30 20.60 6.60
C ALA A 272 22.21 19.52 6.70
N TYR A 273 22.31 18.62 7.69
CA TYR A 273 21.34 17.55 7.89
C TYR A 273 19.98 18.06 8.37
N LYS A 274 19.95 19.03 9.30
CA LYS A 274 18.71 19.70 9.71
C LYS A 274 18.05 20.43 8.54
N THR A 275 18.86 21.04 7.67
CA THR A 275 18.39 21.72 6.46
C THR A 275 17.82 20.71 5.46
N LEU A 276 18.52 19.62 5.17
CA LEU A 276 18.00 18.54 4.32
C LEU A 276 16.65 18.04 4.86
N LEU A 277 16.57 17.72 6.15
CA LEU A 277 15.35 17.20 6.75
C LEU A 277 14.18 18.18 6.67
N ARG A 278 14.41 19.47 6.97
CA ARG A 278 13.39 20.51 6.84
C ARG A 278 12.84 20.61 5.42
N GLU A 279 13.74 20.68 4.44
CA GLU A 279 13.38 20.92 3.05
C GLU A 279 12.81 19.66 2.38
N ALA A 280 13.28 18.47 2.75
CA ALA A 280 12.68 17.20 2.37
C ALA A 280 11.28 17.04 2.95
N THR A 281 11.07 17.37 4.23
CA THR A 281 9.73 17.33 4.86
C THR A 281 8.78 18.29 4.14
N THR A 282 9.26 19.49 3.81
CA THR A 282 8.49 20.48 3.05
C THR A 282 8.15 19.97 1.64
N ALA A 283 9.12 19.37 0.94
CA ALA A 283 8.91 18.80 -0.38
C ALA A 283 7.92 17.62 -0.36
N LEU A 284 7.98 16.78 0.68
CA LEU A 284 7.07 15.65 0.87
C LEU A 284 5.63 16.15 1.06
N LEU A 285 5.43 17.15 1.92
CA LEU A 285 4.13 17.77 2.14
C LEU A 285 3.57 18.44 0.87
N ASN A 286 4.42 19.14 0.11
CA ASN A 286 4.06 19.71 -1.19
C ASN A 286 3.66 18.60 -2.19
N SER A 287 4.41 17.49 -2.25
CA SER A 287 4.13 16.37 -3.16
C SER A 287 2.78 15.69 -2.89
N TYR A 288 2.32 15.66 -1.63
CA TYR A 288 0.99 15.15 -1.29
C TYR A 288 -0.15 16.12 -1.63
N ASN A 289 0.18 17.39 -1.90
CA ASN A 289 -0.81 18.44 -2.06
C ASN A 289 -0.83 19.07 -3.45
N SER A 290 0.17 18.87 -4.29
CA SER A 290 0.18 19.40 -5.65
C SER A 290 0.70 18.40 -6.67
N LEU A 291 -0.12 18.13 -7.69
CA LEU A 291 0.23 17.26 -8.82
C LEU A 291 1.29 17.90 -9.73
N GLY A 292 1.34 19.24 -9.75
CA GLY A 292 2.35 20.00 -10.48
C GLY A 292 3.66 20.19 -9.71
N PHE A 293 3.81 19.60 -8.51
CA PHE A 293 5.06 19.70 -7.76
C PHE A 293 6.16 18.85 -8.42
N PRO A 294 7.41 19.35 -8.58
CA PRO A 294 8.43 18.67 -9.39
C PRO A 294 8.90 17.30 -8.88
N TYR A 295 8.57 16.92 -7.64
CA TYR A 295 8.94 15.65 -7.05
C TYR A 295 7.72 14.94 -6.48
N ASN A 296 7.43 13.72 -6.92
CA ASN A 296 6.46 12.88 -6.20
C ASN A 296 7.02 12.43 -4.84
N SER A 297 6.14 11.94 -3.95
CA SER A 297 6.50 11.56 -2.58
C SER A 297 7.61 10.51 -2.53
N VAL A 298 7.55 9.51 -3.41
CA VAL A 298 8.57 8.45 -3.52
C VAL A 298 9.93 9.03 -3.89
N ALA A 299 9.99 9.98 -4.83
CA ALA A 299 11.23 10.63 -5.23
C ALA A 299 11.82 11.46 -4.09
N VAL A 300 11.00 12.21 -3.34
CA VAL A 300 11.45 12.98 -2.18
C VAL A 300 12.09 12.06 -1.14
N ILE A 301 11.41 10.97 -0.79
CA ILE A 301 11.88 9.99 0.17
C ILE A 301 13.17 9.32 -0.31
N THR A 302 13.20 8.89 -1.57
CA THR A 302 14.34 8.17 -2.17
C THR A 302 15.58 9.06 -2.18
N TYR A 303 15.49 10.29 -2.68
CA TYR A 303 16.62 11.20 -2.75
C TYR A 303 17.12 11.61 -1.36
N THR A 304 16.21 11.77 -0.39
CA THR A 304 16.58 12.02 1.00
C THR A 304 17.41 10.87 1.56
N ASN A 305 16.92 9.63 1.46
CA ASN A 305 17.62 8.47 1.99
C ASN A 305 18.95 8.18 1.26
N MET A 306 19.01 8.39 -0.05
CA MET A 306 20.26 8.27 -0.81
C MET A 306 21.31 9.29 -0.36
N ALA A 307 20.92 10.53 -0.10
CA ALA A 307 21.83 11.55 0.42
C ALA A 307 22.35 11.18 1.82
N LEU A 308 21.50 10.59 2.67
CA LEU A 308 21.88 10.14 4.00
C LEU A 308 22.82 8.92 3.98
N LEU A 309 22.57 7.95 3.09
CA LEU A 309 23.42 6.76 2.94
C LEU A 309 24.84 7.09 2.49
N ARG A 310 25.00 8.07 1.59
CA ARG A 310 26.32 8.54 1.15
C ARG A 310 27.12 9.19 2.29
N ASN A 311 26.44 9.64 3.35
CA ASN A 311 27.02 10.24 4.54
C ASN A 311 28.05 11.37 4.25
N SER A 312 27.82 12.13 3.17
CA SER A 312 28.65 13.24 2.73
C SER A 312 27.91 14.55 2.93
N GLN A 313 28.53 15.54 3.60
CA GLN A 313 27.91 16.85 3.78
C GLN A 313 27.59 17.53 2.45
N HIS A 314 28.44 17.35 1.44
CA HIS A 314 28.21 17.89 0.11
C HIS A 314 26.92 17.33 -0.50
N ASP A 315 26.72 16.01 -0.48
CA ASP A 315 25.54 15.38 -1.09
C ASP A 315 24.25 15.71 -0.33
N VAL A 316 24.34 15.78 0.99
CA VAL A 316 23.25 16.24 1.87
C VAL A 316 22.84 17.66 1.50
N LEU A 317 23.81 18.56 1.37
CA LEU A 317 23.55 19.96 1.05
C LEU A 317 23.03 20.13 -0.38
N MET A 318 23.61 19.44 -1.36
CA MET A 318 23.16 19.46 -2.75
C MET A 318 21.71 18.97 -2.90
N THR A 319 21.36 17.91 -2.17
CA THR A 319 19.98 17.42 -2.12
C THR A 319 19.05 18.41 -1.45
N ALA A 320 19.48 19.02 -0.34
CA ALA A 320 18.71 20.07 0.32
C ALA A 320 18.46 21.27 -0.60
N ILE A 321 19.48 21.74 -1.33
CA ILE A 321 19.37 22.85 -2.29
C ILE A 321 18.34 22.55 -3.38
N ARG A 322 18.30 21.31 -3.90
CA ARG A 322 17.30 20.90 -4.88
C ARG A 322 15.88 21.03 -4.33
N PHE A 323 15.66 20.61 -3.09
CA PHE A 323 14.36 20.76 -2.44
C PHE A 323 14.05 22.22 -2.11
N ILE A 324 15.00 23.02 -1.66
CA ILE A 324 14.82 24.48 -1.46
C ILE A 324 14.29 25.11 -2.74
N LYS A 325 14.93 24.81 -3.89
CA LYS A 325 14.51 25.35 -5.18
C LYS A 325 13.08 24.93 -5.54
N ALA A 326 12.74 23.66 -5.30
CA ALA A 326 11.39 23.14 -5.56
C ALA A 326 10.34 23.79 -4.64
N ASN A 327 10.67 23.99 -3.36
CA ASN A 327 9.80 24.56 -2.34
C ASN A 327 9.62 26.08 -2.45
N SER A 328 10.35 26.74 -3.35
CA SER A 328 10.35 28.20 -3.53
C SER A 328 9.33 28.69 -4.59
N GLY A 329 8.39 27.84 -5.00
CA GLY A 329 7.33 28.23 -5.93
C GLY A 329 6.18 29.01 -5.29
N THR A 330 5.10 29.18 -6.04
CA THR A 330 3.89 29.87 -5.56
C THR A 330 3.08 28.93 -4.66
N CYS A 331 2.71 29.39 -3.47
CA CYS A 331 1.86 28.63 -2.55
C CYS A 331 0.39 29.01 -2.72
N LYS A 332 -0.50 28.00 -2.79
CA LYS A 332 -1.95 28.18 -2.96
C LYS A 332 -2.77 27.87 -1.70
N PHE A 333 -2.15 27.93 -0.53
CA PHE A 333 -2.89 27.75 0.72
C PHE A 333 -3.91 28.86 0.92
N THR A 334 -5.09 28.45 1.34
CA THR A 334 -6.14 29.31 1.88
C THR A 334 -6.35 28.94 3.34
N ASP A 335 -6.73 29.91 4.17
CA ASP A 335 -6.97 29.64 5.59
C ASP A 335 -8.02 28.54 5.75
N CYS A 336 -7.68 27.55 6.58
CA CYS A 336 -8.57 26.48 6.95
C CYS A 336 -9.71 27.07 7.81
N LYS A 337 -10.95 26.76 7.45
CA LYS A 337 -12.14 27.13 8.22
C LYS A 337 -12.42 26.11 9.32
#